data_AF-A0A7W1R0R0-F1
#
_entry.id   AF-A0A7W1R0R0-F1
#
_cell.length_a   1.000
_cell.length_b   1.000
_cell.length_c   1.000
_cell.angle_alpha   90.00
_cell.angle_beta   90.00
_cell.angle_gamma   90.00
#
_symmetry.space_group_name_H-M   'P 1'
#
loop_
_entity.id
_entity.type
_entity.pdbx_description
1 polymer ?
#
loop_
_entity_poly.entity_id
_entity_poly.type
_entity_poly.pdbx_seq_one_letter_code
_entity_poly.pdbx_strand_id
1 'polypeptide(L)'
;MSRIRVRFAQSDGFAQIAVVLGAFGVYEAARLAMEPNWAQAFANARRIASLERVAGLAWEQPLQRAFLALPDLVSALNVFYFVGHFLFTALFFLWLYRRSREGFRVFRDGFLTATAIAVVIHWLFPTAPPRLAGVGLEDTLLVLSGIDIGSPTSSALSNPVAAVPSLHAAYALGVGLGLVRFARSSLVRVGGALYAPLVVLTIVVTGNHFVLDAIAGMAVLGLGFALAAWARRHPEKHEAPAGRCYN
;
A
#
# COMPACT_ATOMS: atom_id res chain seq x y z
N MET A 1 37.48 1.34 -11.02
CA MET A 1 36.20 0.61 -11.08
C MET A 1 35.91 0.29 -12.55
N SER A 2 35.77 -0.99 -12.95
CA SER A 2 35.75 -1.37 -14.38
C SER A 2 34.44 -0.99 -15.09
N ARG A 3 34.55 -0.53 -16.35
CA ARG A 3 33.42 -0.14 -17.22
C ARG A 3 32.33 -1.23 -17.34
N ILE A 4 32.71 -2.50 -17.17
CA ILE A 4 31.82 -3.66 -17.20
C ILE A 4 30.82 -3.63 -16.04
N ARG A 5 31.26 -3.34 -14.81
CA ARG A 5 30.36 -3.25 -13.63
C ARG A 5 29.33 -2.12 -13.76
N VAL A 6 29.69 -1.03 -14.43
CA VAL A 6 28.78 0.11 -14.66
C VAL A 6 27.67 -0.27 -15.65
N ARG A 7 28.00 -0.94 -16.75
CA ARG A 7 27.00 -1.40 -17.73
C ARG A 7 26.03 -2.43 -17.16
N PHE A 8 26.51 -3.41 -16.39
CA PHE A 8 25.64 -4.37 -15.71
C PHE A 8 24.74 -3.73 -14.65
N ALA A 9 25.23 -2.71 -13.94
CA ALA A 9 24.42 -1.97 -12.98
C ALA A 9 23.33 -1.11 -13.65
N GLN A 10 23.61 -0.58 -14.85
CA GLN A 10 22.64 0.16 -15.65
C GLN A 10 21.56 -0.78 -16.22
N SER A 11 21.94 -1.94 -16.77
CA SER A 11 20.98 -2.90 -17.32
C SER A 11 20.05 -3.52 -16.26
N ASP A 12 20.57 -3.82 -15.06
CA ASP A 12 19.74 -4.26 -13.93
C ASP A 12 18.74 -3.16 -13.52
N GLY A 13 19.18 -1.90 -13.45
CA GLY A 13 18.31 -0.77 -13.11
C GLY A 13 17.14 -0.60 -14.08
N PHE A 14 17.40 -0.66 -15.38
CA PHE A 14 16.34 -0.61 -16.40
C PHE A 14 15.35 -1.77 -16.27
N ALA A 15 15.84 -2.99 -16.01
CA ALA A 15 14.97 -4.14 -15.78
C ALA A 15 14.08 -3.95 -14.54
N GLN A 16 14.62 -3.41 -13.44
CA GLN A 16 13.82 -3.11 -12.23
C GLN A 16 12.73 -2.07 -12.50
N ILE A 17 13.06 -1.00 -13.24
CA ILE A 17 12.10 0.03 -13.63
C ILE A 17 11.00 -0.57 -14.51
N ALA A 18 11.36 -1.39 -15.51
CA ALA A 18 10.39 -2.03 -16.39
C ALA A 18 9.41 -2.94 -15.63
N VAL A 19 9.88 -3.71 -14.64
CA VAL A 19 9.02 -4.53 -13.79
C VAL A 19 8.03 -3.68 -12.99
N VAL A 20 8.51 -2.59 -12.36
CA VAL A 20 7.65 -1.71 -11.56
C VAL A 20 6.64 -0.96 -12.42
N LEU A 21 7.06 -0.42 -13.57
CA LEU A 21 6.17 0.26 -14.51
C LEU A 21 5.16 -0.70 -15.13
N GLY A 22 5.56 -1.93 -15.46
CA GLY A 22 4.66 -2.97 -15.94
C GLY A 22 3.60 -3.33 -14.90
N ALA A 23 4.01 -3.56 -13.65
CA ALA A 23 3.08 -3.85 -12.57
C ALA A 23 2.14 -2.67 -12.26
N PHE A 24 2.65 -1.44 -12.31
CA PHE A 24 1.82 -0.23 -12.18
C PHE A 24 0.80 -0.14 -13.33
N GLY A 25 1.20 -0.43 -14.56
CA GLY A 25 0.29 -0.49 -15.70
C GLY A 25 -0.81 -1.54 -15.54
N VAL A 26 -0.46 -2.74 -15.05
CA VAL A 26 -1.45 -3.79 -14.74
C VAL A 26 -2.41 -3.34 -13.64
N TYR A 27 -1.90 -2.70 -12.59
CA TYR A 27 -2.72 -2.13 -11.51
C TYR A 27 -3.71 -1.10 -12.05
N GLU A 28 -3.24 -0.14 -12.85
CA GLU A 28 -4.11 0.90 -13.44
C GLU A 28 -5.14 0.30 -14.40
N ALA A 29 -4.76 -0.68 -15.22
CA ALA A 29 -5.69 -1.38 -16.09
C ALA A 29 -6.78 -2.13 -15.29
N ALA A 30 -6.39 -2.84 -14.23
CA ALA A 30 -7.34 -3.48 -13.34
C ALA A 30 -8.27 -2.46 -12.68
N ARG A 31 -7.72 -1.34 -12.16
CA ARG A 31 -8.48 -0.24 -11.56
C ARG A 31 -9.52 0.33 -12.52
N LEU A 32 -9.15 0.60 -13.76
CA LEU A 32 -10.05 1.15 -14.77
C LEU A 32 -11.12 0.15 -15.23
N ALA A 33 -10.85 -1.15 -15.12
CA ALA A 33 -11.82 -2.20 -15.43
C ALA A 33 -12.83 -2.45 -14.29
N MET A 34 -12.59 -1.90 -13.09
CA MET A 34 -13.45 -2.08 -11.92
C MET A 34 -14.53 -1.01 -11.89
N GLU A 35 -15.78 -1.39 -12.17
CA GLU A 35 -16.93 -0.51 -11.95
C GLU A 35 -17.30 -0.45 -10.46
N PRO A 36 -17.32 0.73 -9.82
CA PRO A 36 -17.64 0.83 -8.40
C PRO A 36 -19.10 0.48 -8.08
N ASN A 37 -19.34 -0.64 -7.40
CA ASN A 37 -20.64 -0.92 -6.78
C ASN A 37 -20.76 -0.20 -5.43
N TRP A 38 -21.21 1.06 -5.46
CA TRP A 38 -21.35 1.91 -4.29
C TRP A 38 -22.30 1.34 -3.22
N ALA A 39 -23.42 0.75 -3.64
CA ALA A 39 -24.38 0.16 -2.71
C ALA A 39 -23.75 -0.98 -1.89
N GLN A 40 -23.00 -1.85 -2.56
CA GLN A 40 -22.23 -2.91 -1.91
C GLN A 40 -21.09 -2.34 -1.06
N ALA A 41 -20.38 -1.33 -1.55
CA ALA A 41 -19.28 -0.68 -0.83
C ALA A 41 -19.73 -0.08 0.52
N PHE A 42 -20.88 0.60 0.55
CA PHE A 42 -21.44 1.12 1.79
C PHE A 42 -21.95 0.01 2.71
N ALA A 43 -22.53 -1.07 2.16
CA ALA A 43 -22.97 -2.21 2.95
C ALA A 43 -21.79 -2.91 3.63
N ASN A 44 -20.69 -3.11 2.91
CA ASN A 44 -19.45 -3.68 3.45
C ASN A 44 -18.81 -2.75 4.49
N ALA A 45 -18.75 -1.45 4.25
CA ALA A 45 -18.24 -0.48 5.23
C ALA A 45 -19.03 -0.53 6.56
N ARG A 46 -20.37 -0.61 6.50
CA ARG A 46 -21.19 -0.78 7.71
C ARG A 46 -20.92 -2.10 8.42
N ARG A 47 -20.66 -3.19 7.69
CA ARG A 47 -20.26 -4.48 8.27
C ARG A 47 -18.93 -4.37 9.00
N ILE A 48 -17.91 -3.78 8.38
CA ILE A 48 -16.60 -3.55 9.02
C ILE A 48 -16.76 -2.71 10.30
N ALA A 49 -17.45 -1.58 10.22
CA ALA A 49 -17.71 -0.72 11.38
C ALA A 49 -18.45 -1.47 12.51
N SER A 50 -19.37 -2.38 12.18
CA SER A 50 -20.06 -3.21 13.18
C SER A 50 -19.12 -4.23 13.84
N LEU A 51 -18.24 -4.85 13.05
CA LEU A 51 -17.26 -5.82 13.55
C LEU A 51 -16.27 -5.14 14.49
N GLU A 52 -15.79 -3.95 14.15
CA GLU A 52 -14.90 -3.16 15.00
C GLU A 52 -15.53 -2.77 16.32
N ARG A 53 -16.81 -2.37 16.31
CA ARG A 53 -17.53 -2.06 17.54
C ARG A 53 -17.63 -3.28 18.46
N VAL A 54 -17.95 -4.46 17.90
CA VAL A 54 -18.04 -5.70 18.68
C VAL A 54 -16.65 -6.16 19.16
N ALA A 55 -15.61 -5.94 18.38
CA ALA A 55 -14.23 -6.29 18.73
C ALA A 55 -13.54 -5.27 19.67
N GLY A 56 -14.18 -4.14 19.98
CA GLY A 56 -13.57 -3.06 20.76
C GLY A 56 -12.49 -2.25 20.03
N LEU A 57 -12.48 -2.30 18.70
CA LEU A 57 -11.50 -1.67 17.81
C LEU A 57 -12.01 -0.38 17.12
N ALA A 58 -13.26 0.02 17.38
CA ALA A 58 -13.89 1.19 16.76
C ALA A 58 -13.31 2.52 17.29
N TRP A 59 -12.04 2.77 16.99
CA TRP A 59 -11.23 3.89 17.49
C TRP A 59 -11.25 5.09 16.52
N GLU A 60 -11.77 4.92 15.31
CA GLU A 60 -11.78 5.93 14.24
C GLU A 60 -12.40 7.24 14.71
N GLN A 61 -13.61 7.16 15.28
CA GLN A 61 -14.36 8.33 15.70
C GLN A 61 -13.75 9.07 16.90
N PRO A 62 -13.37 8.41 18.02
CA PRO A 62 -12.72 9.11 19.12
C PRO A 62 -11.36 9.70 18.72
N LEU A 63 -10.56 8.99 17.90
CA LEU A 63 -9.29 9.51 17.40
C LEU A 63 -9.48 10.74 16.51
N GLN A 64 -10.37 10.66 15.51
CA GLN A 64 -10.61 11.80 14.62
C GLN A 64 -11.12 13.01 15.42
N ARG A 65 -12.06 12.83 16.35
CA ARG A 65 -12.55 13.92 17.22
C ARG A 65 -11.43 14.59 18.02
N ALA A 66 -10.51 13.83 18.58
CA ALA A 66 -9.36 14.39 19.31
C ALA A 66 -8.44 15.21 18.40
N PHE A 67 -8.24 14.76 17.15
CA PHE A 67 -7.35 15.43 16.20
C PHE A 67 -8.00 16.62 15.49
N LEU A 68 -9.34 16.67 15.37
CA LEU A 68 -10.05 17.82 14.83
C LEU A 68 -9.85 19.10 15.67
N ALA A 69 -9.44 18.97 16.94
CA ALA A 69 -9.00 20.11 17.76
C ALA A 69 -7.67 20.73 17.28
N LEU A 70 -6.96 20.07 16.35
CA LEU A 70 -5.66 20.47 15.79
C LEU A 70 -5.75 20.49 14.24
N PRO A 71 -6.52 21.42 13.64
CA PRO A 71 -6.84 21.38 12.20
C PRO A 71 -5.60 21.47 11.30
N ASP A 72 -4.57 22.22 11.69
CA ASP A 72 -3.32 22.31 10.93
C ASP A 72 -2.58 20.97 10.87
N LEU A 73 -2.61 20.21 11.98
CA LEU A 73 -2.03 18.87 12.03
C LEU A 73 -2.82 17.92 11.12
N VAL A 74 -4.16 17.98 11.14
CA VAL A 74 -5.00 17.15 10.26
C VAL A 74 -4.73 17.49 8.78
N SER A 75 -4.59 18.77 8.44
CA SER A 75 -4.18 19.19 7.08
C SER A 75 -2.81 18.65 6.68
N ALA A 76 -1.83 18.66 7.60
CA ALA A 76 -0.52 18.04 7.34
C ALA A 76 -0.64 16.52 7.15
N LEU A 77 -1.49 15.84 7.93
CA LEU A 77 -1.78 14.42 7.78
C LEU A 77 -2.47 14.12 6.44
N ASN A 78 -3.40 14.96 5.98
CA ASN A 78 -4.03 14.85 4.66
C ASN A 78 -2.99 14.94 3.52
N VAL A 79 -2.06 15.90 3.59
CA VAL A 79 -0.97 16.05 2.60
C VAL A 79 -0.03 14.85 2.65
N PHE A 80 0.31 14.39 3.86
CA PHE A 80 1.15 13.22 4.04
C PHE A 80 0.49 11.95 3.50
N TYR A 81 -0.81 11.77 3.72
CA TYR A 81 -1.61 10.70 3.14
C TYR A 81 -1.60 10.76 1.61
N PHE A 82 -1.91 11.92 1.05
CA PHE A 82 -2.12 12.06 -0.39
C PHE A 82 -0.83 11.95 -1.21
N VAL A 83 0.28 12.48 -0.70
CA VAL A 83 1.56 12.55 -1.45
C VAL A 83 2.74 12.01 -0.64
N GLY A 84 2.85 12.42 0.62
CA GLY A 84 4.04 12.18 1.43
C GLY A 84 4.40 10.71 1.58
N HIS A 85 3.41 9.83 1.80
CA HIS A 85 3.62 8.40 1.97
C HIS A 85 4.15 7.74 0.70
N PHE A 86 3.61 8.09 -0.47
CA PHE A 86 4.07 7.55 -1.76
C PHE A 86 5.49 8.02 -2.09
N LEU A 87 5.78 9.31 -1.88
CA LEU A 87 7.12 9.85 -2.04
C LEU A 87 8.12 9.13 -1.14
N PHE A 88 7.77 8.93 0.14
CA PHE A 88 8.64 8.24 1.09
C PHE A 88 8.87 6.77 0.72
N THR A 89 7.84 6.08 0.23
CA THR A 89 7.95 4.70 -0.28
C THR A 89 8.88 4.64 -1.49
N ALA A 90 8.78 5.57 -2.43
CA ALA A 90 9.70 5.66 -3.58
C ALA A 90 11.15 5.90 -3.13
N LEU A 91 11.37 6.86 -2.21
CA LEU A 91 12.68 7.14 -1.64
C LEU A 91 13.27 5.92 -0.91
N PHE A 92 12.43 5.17 -0.17
CA PHE A 92 12.82 3.93 0.47
C PHE A 92 13.33 2.90 -0.55
N PHE A 93 12.60 2.67 -1.65
CA PHE A 93 13.03 1.71 -2.67
C PHE A 93 14.32 2.14 -3.39
N LEU A 94 14.47 3.43 -3.69
CA LEU A 94 15.71 3.98 -4.24
C LEU A 94 16.89 3.78 -3.29
N TRP A 95 16.69 4.07 -2.01
CA TRP A 95 17.69 3.85 -0.97
C TRP A 95 18.02 2.37 -0.82
N LEU A 96 17.01 1.49 -0.76
CA LEU A 96 17.18 0.05 -0.58
C LEU A 96 17.91 -0.56 -1.77
N TYR A 97 17.61 -0.14 -3.00
CA TYR A 97 18.33 -0.59 -4.20
C TYR A 97 19.83 -0.30 -4.12
N ARG A 98 20.21 0.90 -3.64
CA ARG A 98 21.62 1.26 -3.43
C ARG A 98 22.24 0.50 -2.25
N ARG A 99 21.45 0.17 -1.23
CA ARG A 99 21.92 -0.46 0.02
C ARG A 99 22.10 -1.97 -0.11
N SER A 100 21.15 -2.66 -0.75
CA SER A 100 21.12 -4.11 -0.96
C SER A 100 20.22 -4.44 -2.16
N ARG A 101 20.83 -4.84 -3.29
CA ARG A 101 20.08 -5.26 -4.48
C ARG A 101 19.21 -6.50 -4.21
N GLU A 102 19.69 -7.42 -3.40
CA GLU A 102 18.92 -8.59 -2.97
C GLU A 102 17.73 -8.18 -2.10
N GLY A 103 17.97 -7.30 -1.11
CA GLY A 103 16.92 -6.75 -0.26
C GLY A 103 15.85 -6.02 -1.09
N PHE A 104 16.28 -5.23 -2.08
CA PHE A 104 15.37 -4.58 -3.02
C PHE A 104 14.49 -5.58 -3.76
N ARG A 105 15.06 -6.66 -4.33
CA ARG A 105 14.27 -7.67 -5.06
C ARG A 105 13.28 -8.39 -4.14
N VAL A 106 13.71 -8.76 -2.93
CA VAL A 106 12.84 -9.41 -1.93
C VAL A 106 11.66 -8.52 -1.56
N PHE A 107 11.91 -7.24 -1.31
CA PHE A 107 10.87 -6.27 -0.95
C PHE A 107 9.98 -5.92 -2.14
N ARG A 108 10.55 -5.72 -3.33
CA ARG A 108 9.82 -5.48 -4.57
C ARG A 108 8.82 -6.61 -4.81
N ASP A 109 9.27 -7.86 -4.79
CA ASP A 109 8.39 -9.01 -5.06
C ASP A 109 7.31 -9.15 -3.99
N GLY A 110 7.65 -8.95 -2.72
CA GLY A 110 6.69 -9.00 -1.62
C GLY A 110 5.60 -7.93 -1.74
N PHE A 111 6.00 -6.69 -2.06
CA PHE A 111 5.07 -5.58 -2.28
C PHE A 111 4.18 -5.84 -3.50
N LEU A 112 4.77 -6.18 -4.66
CA LEU A 112 4.01 -6.45 -5.88
C LEU A 112 3.00 -7.60 -5.70
N THR A 113 3.40 -8.66 -4.99
CA THR A 113 2.50 -9.79 -4.69
C THR A 113 1.37 -9.35 -3.74
N ALA A 114 1.68 -8.58 -2.70
CA ALA A 114 0.67 -8.04 -1.79
C ALA A 114 -0.31 -7.11 -2.51
N THR A 115 0.18 -6.28 -3.45
CA THR A 115 -0.66 -5.40 -4.28
C THR A 115 -1.58 -6.19 -5.19
N ALA A 116 -1.08 -7.26 -5.82
CA ALA A 116 -1.91 -8.13 -6.65
C ALA A 116 -3.04 -8.78 -5.83
N ILE A 117 -2.74 -9.27 -4.63
CA ILE A 117 -3.74 -9.82 -3.71
C ILE A 117 -4.76 -8.74 -3.31
N ALA A 118 -4.29 -7.54 -2.95
CA ALA A 118 -5.15 -6.43 -2.57
C ALA A 118 -6.10 -6.03 -3.70
N VAL A 119 -5.64 -5.94 -4.95
CA VAL A 119 -6.48 -5.63 -6.12
C VAL A 119 -7.61 -6.66 -6.28
N VAL A 120 -7.30 -7.94 -6.13
CA VAL A 120 -8.31 -9.00 -6.18
C VAL A 120 -9.34 -8.82 -5.06
N ILE A 121 -8.91 -8.49 -3.84
CA ILE A 121 -9.82 -8.23 -2.73
C ILE A 121 -10.64 -6.96 -2.98
N HIS A 122 -10.06 -5.87 -3.50
CA HIS A 122 -10.78 -4.65 -3.85
C HIS A 122 -11.90 -4.91 -4.86
N TRP A 123 -11.70 -5.89 -5.75
CA TRP A 123 -12.71 -6.29 -6.72
C TRP A 123 -13.82 -7.15 -6.11
N LEU A 124 -13.46 -8.13 -5.29
CA LEU A 124 -14.42 -9.05 -4.68
C LEU A 124 -15.17 -8.44 -3.48
N PHE A 125 -14.56 -7.46 -2.81
CA PHE A 125 -15.04 -6.86 -1.57
C PHE A 125 -14.87 -5.33 -1.60
N PRO A 126 -15.56 -4.62 -2.52
CA PRO A 126 -15.52 -3.17 -2.55
C PRO A 126 -16.01 -2.63 -1.21
N THR A 127 -15.31 -1.65 -0.65
CA THR A 127 -15.59 -1.09 0.67
C THR A 127 -15.37 0.41 0.63
N ALA A 128 -16.42 1.16 0.98
CA ALA A 128 -16.34 2.61 1.06
C ALA A 128 -15.49 3.03 2.28
N PRO A 129 -14.68 4.10 2.17
CA PRO A 129 -13.91 4.60 3.29
C PRO A 129 -14.83 5.16 4.40
N PRO A 130 -14.38 5.14 5.68
CA PRO A 130 -15.19 5.59 6.82
C PRO A 130 -15.82 6.97 6.66
N ARG A 131 -15.08 7.95 6.10
CA ARG A 131 -15.56 9.32 5.89
C ARG A 131 -16.77 9.44 4.96
N LEU A 132 -16.96 8.46 4.07
CA LEU A 132 -18.10 8.41 3.14
C LEU A 132 -19.20 7.46 3.60
N ALA A 133 -18.91 6.56 4.54
CA ALA A 133 -19.80 5.47 4.93
C ALA A 133 -20.94 5.88 5.89
N GLY A 134 -21.03 7.16 6.27
CA GLY A 134 -22.05 7.66 7.20
C GLY A 134 -21.89 7.11 8.63
N VAL A 135 -20.66 6.72 9.01
CA VAL A 135 -20.35 6.14 10.32
C VAL A 135 -19.88 7.19 11.36
N GLY A 136 -20.20 8.47 11.11
CA GLY A 136 -19.90 9.57 12.03
C GLY A 136 -18.46 10.09 11.97
N LEU A 137 -17.78 9.90 10.83
CA LEU A 137 -16.50 10.52 10.52
C LEU A 137 -16.67 11.65 9.48
N GLU A 138 -15.87 12.68 9.61
CA GLU A 138 -15.80 13.81 8.67
C GLU A 138 -14.85 13.50 7.51
N ASP A 139 -15.19 14.00 6.31
CA ASP A 139 -14.28 14.00 5.16
C ASP A 139 -13.28 15.15 5.29
N THR A 140 -12.23 14.92 6.09
CA THR A 140 -11.21 15.94 6.37
C THR A 140 -10.44 16.35 5.13
N LEU A 141 -10.33 15.50 4.10
CA LEU A 141 -9.68 15.84 2.83
C LEU A 141 -10.48 16.89 2.07
N LEU A 142 -11.80 16.70 1.99
CA LEU A 142 -12.69 17.68 1.38
C LEU A 142 -12.77 18.96 2.23
N VAL A 143 -13.05 18.83 3.52
CA VAL A 143 -13.37 19.96 4.40
C VAL A 143 -12.16 20.84 4.69
N LEU A 144 -10.98 20.25 4.94
CA LEU A 144 -9.79 21.00 5.38
C LEU A 144 -8.78 21.23 4.26
N SER A 145 -8.77 20.40 3.21
CA SER A 145 -7.78 20.49 2.14
C SER A 145 -8.39 20.79 0.76
N GLY A 146 -9.73 20.82 0.64
CA GLY A 146 -10.41 21.04 -0.63
C GLY A 146 -10.17 19.93 -1.67
N ILE A 147 -9.68 18.77 -1.22
CA ILE A 147 -9.33 17.64 -2.08
C ILE A 147 -10.49 16.64 -2.05
N ASP A 148 -11.19 16.52 -3.17
CA ASP A 148 -12.18 15.47 -3.37
C ASP A 148 -11.53 14.30 -4.14
N ILE A 149 -11.43 13.14 -3.48
CA ILE A 149 -10.89 11.90 -4.05
C ILE A 149 -11.87 10.73 -3.88
N GLY A 150 -13.11 11.03 -3.50
CA GLY A 150 -14.07 10.06 -3.00
C GLY A 150 -15.48 10.24 -3.52
N SER A 151 -15.86 11.42 -4.02
CA SER A 151 -17.15 11.59 -4.67
C SER A 151 -17.22 10.80 -5.99
N PRO A 152 -18.42 10.36 -6.41
CA PRO A 152 -18.64 9.76 -7.72
C PRO A 152 -18.18 10.64 -8.89
N THR A 153 -17.98 11.94 -8.67
CA THR A 153 -17.57 12.94 -9.66
C THR A 153 -16.07 13.26 -9.68
N SER A 154 -15.29 12.83 -8.68
CA SER A 154 -13.85 13.14 -8.55
C SER A 154 -12.91 11.98 -8.93
N SER A 155 -13.45 10.93 -9.55
CA SER A 155 -12.84 9.60 -9.74
C SER A 155 -11.62 9.50 -10.67
N ALA A 156 -11.04 10.61 -11.12
CA ALA A 156 -9.96 10.57 -12.12
C ALA A 156 -8.64 9.99 -11.56
N LEU A 157 -8.39 10.11 -10.26
CA LEU A 157 -7.06 9.86 -9.67
C LEU A 157 -6.99 8.71 -8.62
N SER A 158 -8.12 8.12 -8.21
CA SER A 158 -8.15 7.08 -7.15
C SER A 158 -9.24 6.03 -7.40
N ASN A 159 -9.14 4.87 -6.74
CA ASN A 159 -10.27 3.93 -6.61
C ASN A 159 -11.01 4.25 -5.29
N PRO A 160 -12.19 4.89 -5.35
CA PRO A 160 -12.80 5.45 -4.15
C PRO A 160 -13.49 4.40 -3.26
N VAL A 161 -13.59 3.14 -3.71
CA VAL A 161 -14.23 2.02 -2.97
C VAL A 161 -13.23 0.91 -2.61
N ALA A 162 -11.95 1.23 -2.53
CA ALA A 162 -10.85 0.29 -2.25
C ALA A 162 -10.29 0.40 -0.82
N ALA A 163 -11.16 0.53 0.19
CA ALA A 163 -10.69 0.68 1.57
C ALA A 163 -10.04 -0.61 2.12
N VAL A 164 -10.63 -1.79 1.86
CA VAL A 164 -10.15 -3.08 2.38
C VAL A 164 -9.45 -3.89 1.27
N PRO A 165 -8.19 -4.32 1.44
CA PRO A 165 -7.27 -4.01 2.53
C PRO A 165 -6.54 -2.67 2.32
N SER A 166 -5.99 -2.09 3.39
CA SER A 166 -5.23 -0.84 3.28
C SER A 166 -3.82 -1.07 2.73
N LEU A 167 -3.59 -0.68 1.47
CA LEU A 167 -2.24 -0.67 0.88
C LEU A 167 -1.30 0.34 1.55
N HIS A 168 -1.82 1.44 2.11
CA HIS A 168 -1.04 2.37 2.91
C HIS A 168 -0.43 1.68 4.13
N ALA A 169 -1.25 0.96 4.91
CA ALA A 169 -0.76 0.22 6.08
C ALA A 169 0.22 -0.89 5.68
N ALA A 170 -0.08 -1.62 4.60
CA ALA A 170 0.79 -2.65 4.05
C ALA A 170 2.18 -2.08 3.70
N TYR A 171 2.22 -1.03 2.87
CA TYR A 171 3.47 -0.45 2.42
C TYR A 171 4.24 0.21 3.56
N ALA A 172 3.54 0.88 4.48
CA ALA A 172 4.17 1.48 5.65
C ALA A 172 4.86 0.44 6.55
N LEU A 173 4.21 -0.70 6.79
CA LEU A 173 4.82 -1.80 7.53
C LEU A 173 6.06 -2.33 6.81
N GLY A 174 5.97 -2.57 5.50
CA GLY A 174 7.10 -3.03 4.70
C GLY A 174 8.27 -2.04 4.73
N VAL A 175 8.02 -0.75 4.47
CA VAL A 175 9.04 0.31 4.53
C VAL A 175 9.68 0.35 5.92
N GLY A 176 8.87 0.33 6.98
CA GLY A 176 9.34 0.36 8.37
C GLY A 176 10.26 -0.82 8.70
N LEU A 177 9.82 -2.05 8.38
CA LEU A 177 10.62 -3.27 8.57
C LEU A 177 11.92 -3.22 7.76
N GLY A 178 11.87 -2.72 6.53
CA GLY A 178 13.05 -2.55 5.67
C GLY A 178 14.06 -1.57 6.28
N LEU A 179 13.61 -0.42 6.79
CA LEU A 179 14.46 0.55 7.48
C LEU A 179 15.09 -0.07 8.73
N VAL A 180 14.29 -0.74 9.58
CA VAL A 180 14.78 -1.43 10.79
C VAL A 180 15.85 -2.47 10.46
N ARG A 181 15.69 -3.18 9.33
CA ARG A 181 16.53 -4.30 8.92
C ARG A 181 17.82 -3.90 8.19
N PHE A 182 17.80 -2.84 7.39
CA PHE A 182 18.91 -2.50 6.48
C PHE A 182 19.66 -1.21 6.85
N ALA A 183 19.08 -0.36 7.71
CA ALA A 183 19.73 0.85 8.18
C ALA A 183 20.83 0.54 9.22
N ARG A 184 21.91 1.33 9.19
CA ARG A 184 22.99 1.26 10.18
C ARG A 184 22.77 2.18 11.38
N SER A 185 22.11 3.32 11.16
CA SER A 185 21.83 4.30 12.21
C SER A 185 20.67 3.84 13.10
N SER A 186 20.86 3.87 14.42
CA SER A 186 19.81 3.58 15.40
C SER A 186 18.61 4.53 15.23
N LEU A 187 18.87 5.81 14.96
CA LEU A 187 17.82 6.81 14.73
C LEU A 187 16.93 6.44 13.55
N VAL A 188 17.52 5.98 12.43
CA VAL A 188 16.75 5.56 11.25
C VAL A 188 15.95 4.28 11.52
N ARG A 189 16.49 3.37 12.34
CA ARG A 189 15.76 2.15 12.75
C ARG A 189 14.58 2.49 13.65
N VAL A 190 14.75 3.41 14.61
CA VAL A 190 13.64 3.92 15.44
C VAL A 190 12.60 4.61 14.57
N GLY A 191 13.01 5.47 13.64
CA GLY A 191 12.10 6.09 12.66
C GLY A 191 11.33 5.04 11.84
N GLY A 192 12.01 3.97 11.40
CA GLY A 192 11.37 2.85 10.71
C GLY A 192 10.34 2.12 11.56
N ALA A 193 10.62 1.89 12.85
CA ALA A 193 9.68 1.25 13.78
C ALA A 193 8.42 2.11 14.04
N LEU A 194 8.57 3.44 14.03
CA LEU A 194 7.47 4.38 14.22
C LEU A 194 6.69 4.69 12.94
N TYR A 195 7.24 4.36 11.77
CA TYR A 195 6.66 4.74 10.48
C TYR A 195 5.27 4.12 10.23
N ALA A 196 5.13 2.81 10.46
CA ALA A 196 3.84 2.12 10.26
C ALA A 196 2.76 2.63 11.24
N PRO A 197 3.02 2.76 12.56
CA PRO A 197 2.09 3.42 13.48
C PRO A 197 1.66 4.83 13.03
N LEU A 198 2.59 5.65 12.53
CA LEU A 198 2.30 7.00 12.04
C LEU A 198 1.36 6.98 10.82
N VAL A 199 1.60 6.09 9.86
CA VAL A 199 0.74 5.97 8.67
C VAL A 199 -0.64 5.43 9.06
N VAL A 200 -0.72 4.45 9.96
CA VAL A 200 -2.00 3.94 10.48
C VAL A 200 -2.79 5.05 11.18
N LEU A 201 -2.14 5.84 12.04
CA LEU A 201 -2.76 7.00 12.66
C LEU A 201 -3.28 7.98 11.60
N THR A 202 -2.47 8.26 10.58
CA THR A 202 -2.82 9.18 9.48
C THR A 202 -4.08 8.72 8.77
N ILE A 203 -4.15 7.45 8.33
CA ILE A 203 -5.29 6.96 7.54
C ILE A 203 -6.58 6.84 8.35
N VAL A 204 -6.47 6.58 9.66
CA VAL A 204 -7.61 6.49 10.58
C VAL A 204 -8.14 7.88 10.92
N VAL A 205 -7.26 8.81 11.31
CA VAL A 205 -7.64 10.20 11.65
C VAL A 205 -8.25 10.92 10.45
N THR A 206 -7.71 10.69 9.25
CA THR A 206 -8.24 11.30 8.02
C THR A 206 -9.49 10.59 7.45
N GLY A 207 -9.99 9.56 8.15
CA GLY A 207 -11.20 8.83 7.76
C GLY A 207 -11.09 8.07 6.43
N ASN A 208 -9.87 7.72 6.02
CA ASN A 208 -9.60 6.99 4.79
C ASN A 208 -9.69 5.47 4.98
N HIS A 209 -9.43 4.98 6.18
CA HIS A 209 -9.43 3.54 6.47
C HIS A 209 -9.96 3.25 7.87
N PHE A 210 -10.65 2.12 8.00
CA PHE A 210 -10.94 1.49 9.29
C PHE A 210 -9.66 0.85 9.88
N VAL A 211 -9.64 0.60 11.18
CA VAL A 211 -8.52 -0.11 11.85
C VAL A 211 -8.36 -1.53 11.29
N LEU A 212 -9.46 -2.23 11.00
CA LEU A 212 -9.46 -3.55 10.37
C LEU A 212 -8.89 -3.51 8.94
N ASP A 213 -9.07 -2.42 8.19
CA ASP A 213 -8.45 -2.26 6.88
C ASP A 213 -6.92 -2.28 7.01
N ALA A 214 -6.40 -1.61 8.04
CA ALA A 214 -4.98 -1.54 8.33
C ALA A 214 -4.43 -2.91 8.74
N ILE A 215 -5.13 -3.65 9.61
CA ILE A 215 -4.76 -5.02 10.00
C ILE A 215 -4.76 -5.94 8.78
N ALA A 216 -5.81 -5.88 7.96
CA ALA A 216 -5.92 -6.67 6.74
C ALA A 216 -4.78 -6.35 5.76
N GLY A 217 -4.42 -5.07 5.61
CA GLY A 217 -3.27 -4.63 4.81
C GLY A 217 -1.94 -5.23 5.29
N MET A 218 -1.68 -5.20 6.59
CA MET A 218 -0.48 -5.80 7.17
C MET A 218 -0.44 -7.31 6.99
N ALA A 219 -1.58 -8.00 7.13
CA ALA A 219 -1.68 -9.44 6.89
C ALA A 219 -1.43 -9.78 5.41
N VAL A 220 -2.01 -9.02 4.49
CA VAL A 220 -1.81 -9.17 3.04
C VAL A 220 -0.35 -8.92 2.65
N LEU A 221 0.33 -7.95 3.27
CA LEU A 221 1.76 -7.77 3.11
C LEU A 221 2.54 -9.03 3.52
N GLY A 222 2.26 -9.55 4.72
CA GLY A 222 2.91 -10.76 5.22
C GLY A 222 2.72 -11.96 4.28
N LEU A 223 1.50 -12.14 3.79
CA LEU A 223 1.18 -13.17 2.79
C LEU A 223 1.94 -12.94 1.47
N GLY A 224 2.01 -11.70 0.99
CA GLY A 224 2.76 -11.34 -0.21
C GLY A 224 4.25 -11.69 -0.10
N PHE A 225 4.89 -11.40 1.04
CA PHE A 225 6.26 -11.81 1.29
C PHE A 225 6.42 -13.33 1.37
N ALA A 226 5.48 -14.03 2.00
CA ALA A 226 5.50 -15.48 2.11
C ALA A 226 5.39 -16.17 0.75
N LEU A 227 4.44 -15.75 -0.09
CA LEU A 227 4.24 -16.29 -1.44
C LEU A 227 5.41 -15.96 -2.36
N ALA A 228 5.92 -14.72 -2.32
CA ALA A 228 7.10 -14.33 -3.09
C ALA A 228 8.34 -15.16 -2.68
N ALA A 229 8.51 -15.43 -1.38
CA ALA A 229 9.60 -16.29 -0.89
C ALA A 229 9.42 -17.75 -1.33
N TRP A 230 8.18 -18.26 -1.30
CA TRP A 230 7.88 -19.61 -1.77
C TRP A 230 8.18 -19.78 -3.26
N ALA A 231 7.73 -18.85 -4.11
CA ALA A 231 7.98 -18.87 -5.55
C ALA A 231 9.48 -18.83 -5.88
N ARG A 232 10.29 -18.05 -5.15
CA ARG A 232 11.75 -18.02 -5.32
C ARG A 232 12.44 -19.34 -4.96
N ARG A 233 11.86 -20.12 -4.04
CA ARG A 233 12.40 -21.45 -3.66
C ARG A 233 11.98 -22.56 -4.62
N HIS A 234 10.92 -22.35 -5.40
CA HIS A 234 10.36 -23.32 -6.33
C HIS A 234 10.26 -22.69 -7.72
N PRO A 235 11.39 -22.41 -8.40
CA PRO A 235 11.34 -21.96 -9.78
C PRO A 235 10.57 -23.01 -10.61
N GLU A 236 9.60 -22.57 -11.40
CA GLU A 236 8.95 -23.46 -12.36
C GLU A 236 10.04 -24.12 -13.21
N LYS A 237 10.02 -25.46 -13.25
CA LYS A 237 10.85 -26.21 -14.18
C LYS A 237 10.30 -25.92 -15.57
N HIS A 238 10.75 -24.85 -16.20
CA HIS A 238 10.63 -24.74 -17.65
C HIS A 238 11.47 -25.87 -18.23
N GLU A 239 10.83 -27.00 -18.53
CA GLU A 239 11.35 -27.98 -19.47
C GLU A 239 11.64 -27.23 -20.76
N ALA A 240 12.92 -26.91 -20.98
CA ALA A 240 13.37 -26.46 -22.28
C ALA A 240 12.97 -27.57 -23.27
N PRO A 241 12.35 -27.25 -24.42
CA PRO A 241 12.05 -28.26 -25.43
C PRO A 241 13.36 -28.95 -25.78
N ALA A 242 13.43 -30.27 -25.56
CA ALA A 242 14.57 -31.08 -25.90
C ALA A 242 14.96 -30.75 -27.35
N GLY A 243 16.16 -30.22 -27.53
CA GLY A 243 16.67 -29.87 -28.84
C GLY A 243 16.51 -31.07 -29.75
N ARG A 244 15.80 -30.89 -30.87
CA ARG A 244 15.90 -31.80 -32.01
C ARG A 244 17.36 -31.81 -32.43
N CYS A 245 18.08 -32.87 -32.08
CA CYS A 245 19.22 -33.30 -32.88
C CYS A 245 18.66 -33.65 -34.26
N TYR A 246 18.88 -32.80 -35.26
CA TYR A 246 18.81 -33.23 -36.64
C TYR A 246 20.08 -34.04 -36.93
N ASN A 247 19.87 -35.30 -37.33
CA ASN A 247 20.88 -36.20 -37.87
C ASN A 247 21.43 -35.69 -39.19
#